data_AF-A0A3B0IWA0-F1
#
_entry.id   AF-A0A3B0IWA0-F1
#
_cell.length_a   1.000
_cell.length_b   1.000
_cell.length_c   1.000
_cell.angle_alpha   90.00
_cell.angle_beta   90.00
_cell.angle_gamma   90.00
#
_symmetry.space_group_name_H-M   'P 1'
#
loop_
_entity.id
_entity.type
_entity.pdbx_description
1 polymer ?
#
loop_
_entity_poly.entity_id
_entity_poly.type
_entity_poly.pdbx_seq_one_letter_code
_entity_poly.pdbx_strand_id
1 'polypeptide(L)'
;MSLEQWDYNYERITEDPLYSQNVNLAFDDNGAIIHNVAINYPRRPISIIPPSIWLPDGNFEQSYDPQQLLLRISENKIRFHNLKTPEQWRLNIADIQQTDMITLPASDVPAEGFSLESLLNPDGILSENTPREYAGQSKIYYLEGGDNKLVEIPTIQALVAFTEQAELDKQSFLAFEPVLSASQIEAYLTNAGYIKTKYLFPRPGEETADIWIARLNYSEYYDEKAFYYPYRQRHLLLTGATDYQWDKYYCVVISTTDAAGFYTQADYNYRFLMPYSIKDINDNISYVDFDAFGRISSSRIWGTEEGQLAGFPPPDEVPFMPPDTIDAALSMPTPQPVAQFYFYAPAVWMKPATKDFISAVTNSQHQYNQVVNEQGYVNFIGYQRWLRKSNTPVDKVQLADDTERQSPYILTVNTDRYYPDEQQQQRQQINFIDGAGRSLQTALRDTRW
;
A
#
# COMPACT_ATOMS: atom_id res chain seq x y z
N MET A 1 -11.23 25.49 4.04
CA MET A 1 -11.90 24.18 3.87
C MET A 1 -12.63 24.26 2.54
N SER A 2 -12.42 23.30 1.64
CA SER A 2 -13.13 23.33 0.34
C SER A 2 -14.57 22.89 0.56
N LEU A 3 -15.53 23.73 0.18
CA LEU A 3 -16.96 23.38 0.25
C LEU A 3 -17.40 22.61 -0.99
N GLU A 4 -16.85 23.01 -2.14
CA GLU A 4 -17.22 22.45 -3.44
C GLU A 4 -15.97 22.24 -4.30
N GLN A 5 -15.94 21.15 -5.04
CA GLN A 5 -14.93 20.88 -6.06
C GLN A 5 -15.63 20.37 -7.31
N TRP A 6 -15.30 20.97 -8.46
CA TRP A 6 -15.76 20.53 -9.77
C TRP A 6 -14.60 19.94 -10.56
N ASP A 7 -14.85 18.79 -11.19
CA ASP A 7 -13.91 18.11 -12.05
C ASP A 7 -14.54 17.95 -13.43
N TYR A 8 -13.85 18.49 -14.45
CA TYR A 8 -14.27 18.40 -15.84
C TYR A 8 -13.22 17.63 -16.63
N ASN A 9 -13.59 16.48 -17.18
CA ASN A 9 -12.76 15.77 -18.12
C ASN A 9 -13.26 15.98 -19.55
N TYR A 10 -12.59 16.89 -20.27
CA TYR A 10 -12.91 17.19 -21.66
C TYR A 10 -12.25 16.22 -22.65
N GLU A 11 -11.10 15.62 -22.32
CA GLU A 11 -10.25 14.92 -23.29
C GLU A 11 -10.02 15.71 -24.60
N ARG A 12 -9.99 17.05 -24.49
CA ARG A 12 -9.89 18.03 -25.60
C ARG A 12 -11.12 18.10 -26.54
N ILE A 13 -12.29 17.62 -26.11
CA ILE A 13 -13.57 17.72 -26.81
C ILE A 13 -14.50 18.64 -25.99
N THR A 14 -14.66 19.89 -26.44
CA THR A 14 -15.34 20.96 -25.67
C THR A 14 -16.85 20.74 -25.49
N GLU A 15 -17.47 20.03 -26.42
CA GLU A 15 -18.91 19.85 -26.49
C GLU A 15 -19.40 18.70 -25.59
N ASP A 16 -18.53 17.74 -25.26
CA ASP A 16 -18.88 16.47 -24.60
C ASP A 16 -17.97 16.11 -23.41
N PRO A 17 -17.82 16.98 -22.38
CA PRO A 17 -17.05 16.62 -21.20
C PRO A 17 -17.80 15.64 -20.31
N LEU A 18 -17.05 14.84 -19.55
CA LEU A 18 -17.51 14.25 -18.30
C LEU A 18 -17.41 15.31 -17.19
N TYR A 19 -18.45 15.52 -16.40
CA TYR A 19 -18.44 16.43 -15.27
C TYR A 19 -18.89 15.74 -13.98
N SER A 20 -18.13 15.97 -12.92
CA SER A 20 -18.44 15.54 -11.56
C SER A 20 -18.20 16.66 -10.57
N GLN A 21 -18.90 16.59 -9.43
CA GLN A 21 -18.77 17.57 -8.37
C GLN A 21 -18.78 16.86 -7.01
N ASN A 22 -17.92 17.31 -6.09
CA ASN A 22 -17.96 16.93 -4.69
C ASN A 22 -18.42 18.13 -3.87
N VAL A 23 -19.42 17.96 -3.02
CA VAL A 23 -19.95 19.01 -2.14
C VAL A 23 -19.96 18.53 -0.69
N ASN A 24 -19.27 19.26 0.19
CA ASN A 24 -19.26 19.02 1.62
C ASN A 24 -20.39 19.82 2.27
N LEU A 25 -21.42 19.11 2.72
CA LEU A 25 -22.69 19.68 3.19
C LEU A 25 -22.62 20.12 4.65
N ALA A 26 -21.96 19.33 5.50
CA ALA A 26 -21.82 19.64 6.91
C ALA A 26 -20.49 19.17 7.49
N PHE A 27 -20.06 19.89 8.52
CA PHE A 27 -18.86 19.61 9.30
C PHE A 27 -19.22 19.53 10.79
N ASP A 28 -18.47 18.75 11.56
CA ASP A 28 -18.54 18.82 13.02
C ASP A 28 -17.84 20.08 13.56
N ASP A 29 -17.94 20.31 14.88
CA ASP A 29 -17.31 21.45 15.57
C ASP A 29 -15.78 21.50 15.44
N ASN A 30 -15.14 20.44 14.94
CA ASN A 30 -13.70 20.32 14.75
C ASN A 30 -13.29 20.40 13.27
N GLY A 31 -14.24 20.57 12.35
CA GLY A 31 -14.00 20.69 10.92
C GLY A 31 -13.91 19.36 10.17
N ALA A 32 -14.29 18.24 10.78
CA ALA A 32 -14.41 16.98 10.07
C ALA A 32 -15.70 16.93 9.26
N ILE A 33 -15.63 16.42 8.04
CA ILE A 33 -16.79 16.27 7.16
C ILE A 33 -17.69 15.16 7.71
N ILE A 34 -18.95 15.48 8.02
CA ILE A 34 -19.94 14.54 8.54
C ILE A 34 -21.08 14.25 7.55
N HIS A 35 -21.19 15.06 6.50
CA HIS A 35 -22.17 14.88 5.44
C HIS A 35 -21.61 15.48 4.15
N ASN A 36 -21.49 14.66 3.11
CA ASN A 36 -21.08 15.11 1.78
C ASN A 36 -21.78 14.33 0.68
N VAL A 37 -21.76 14.90 -0.52
CA VAL A 37 -22.25 14.25 -1.73
C VAL A 37 -21.19 14.26 -2.83
N ALA A 38 -21.10 13.16 -3.56
CA ALA A 38 -20.40 13.08 -4.83
C ALA A 38 -21.44 12.96 -5.96
N ILE A 39 -21.38 13.89 -6.91
CA ILE A 39 -22.36 14.05 -7.98
C ILE A 39 -21.67 13.69 -9.30
N ASN A 40 -22.20 12.70 -10.00
CA ASN A 40 -21.87 12.38 -11.37
C ASN A 40 -23.02 12.82 -12.25
N TYR A 41 -22.75 13.81 -13.08
CA TYR A 41 -23.77 14.37 -13.94
C TYR A 41 -23.99 13.52 -15.20
N PRO A 42 -25.20 13.58 -15.79
CA PRO A 42 -25.48 12.90 -17.04
C PRO A 42 -24.66 13.50 -18.19
N ARG A 43 -24.36 12.69 -19.20
CA ARG A 43 -23.82 13.16 -20.48
C ARG A 43 -24.81 14.12 -21.14
N ARG A 44 -24.26 15.10 -21.85
CA ARG A 44 -25.03 16.04 -22.66
C ARG A 44 -25.85 15.32 -23.74
N PRO A 45 -27.02 15.85 -24.14
CA PRO A 45 -27.81 15.27 -25.22
C PRO A 45 -27.03 15.18 -26.54
N ILE A 46 -27.22 14.07 -27.28
CA ILE A 46 -26.59 13.89 -28.61
C ILE A 46 -26.91 15.01 -29.60
N SER A 47 -28.05 15.69 -29.44
CA SER A 47 -28.49 16.78 -30.30
C SER A 47 -27.61 18.04 -30.25
N ILE A 48 -26.77 18.19 -29.22
CA ILE A 48 -25.89 19.35 -29.05
C ILE A 48 -24.41 19.05 -29.32
N ILE A 49 -24.05 17.78 -29.54
CA ILE A 49 -22.67 17.37 -29.76
C ILE A 49 -22.47 17.07 -31.26
N PRO A 50 -21.52 17.72 -31.94
CA PRO A 50 -21.24 17.44 -33.34
C PRO A 50 -20.66 16.02 -33.49
N PRO A 51 -21.07 15.26 -34.54
CA PRO A 51 -20.49 13.95 -34.80
C PRO A 51 -18.97 14.01 -34.96
N SER A 52 -18.27 13.01 -34.42
CA SER A 52 -16.83 12.91 -34.60
C SER A 52 -16.49 12.57 -36.05
N ILE A 53 -15.68 13.41 -36.69
CA ILE A 53 -15.16 13.18 -38.05
C ILE A 53 -14.05 12.12 -38.12
N TRP A 54 -13.53 11.69 -36.96
CA TRP A 54 -12.43 10.73 -36.85
C TRP A 54 -12.91 9.30 -36.56
N LEU A 55 -14.19 9.13 -36.26
CA LEU A 55 -14.80 7.83 -36.02
C LEU A 55 -15.48 7.30 -37.29
N PRO A 56 -15.49 5.98 -37.50
CA PRO A 56 -16.34 5.36 -38.52
C PRO A 56 -17.81 5.75 -38.36
N ASP A 57 -18.54 5.77 -39.47
CA ASP A 57 -19.98 6.06 -39.49
C ASP A 57 -20.74 5.16 -38.50
N GLY A 58 -21.60 5.76 -37.67
CA GLY A 58 -22.41 5.07 -36.67
C GLY A 58 -21.75 4.88 -35.30
N ASN A 59 -20.42 4.99 -35.19
CA ASN A 59 -19.73 4.82 -33.90
C ASN A 59 -20.03 5.95 -32.91
N PHE A 60 -20.28 7.16 -33.40
CA PHE A 60 -20.64 8.28 -32.54
C PHE A 60 -21.99 8.04 -31.85
N GLU A 61 -23.00 7.61 -32.60
CA GLU A 61 -24.33 7.27 -32.10
C GLU A 61 -24.26 6.07 -31.14
N GLN A 62 -23.45 5.06 -31.48
CA GLN A 62 -23.24 3.89 -30.61
C GLN A 62 -22.44 4.20 -29.34
N SER A 63 -21.82 5.38 -29.23
CA SER A 63 -21.18 5.81 -27.99
C SER A 63 -22.19 6.20 -26.90
N TYR A 64 -23.45 6.46 -27.27
CA TYR A 64 -24.51 6.84 -26.34
C TYR A 64 -25.17 5.61 -25.73
N ASP A 65 -25.20 5.58 -24.40
CA ASP A 65 -25.87 4.55 -23.63
C ASP A 65 -26.85 5.21 -22.64
N PRO A 66 -28.06 4.66 -22.42
CA PRO A 66 -29.02 5.18 -21.45
C PRO A 66 -28.43 5.39 -20.05
N GLN A 67 -27.44 4.60 -19.62
CA GLN A 67 -26.77 4.75 -18.33
C GLN A 67 -26.00 6.06 -18.17
N GLN A 68 -25.57 6.66 -19.29
CA GLN A 68 -24.88 7.96 -19.31
C GLN A 68 -25.85 9.12 -19.09
N LEU A 69 -27.16 8.91 -19.28
CA LEU A 69 -28.17 9.97 -19.23
C LEU A 69 -28.81 10.14 -17.84
N LEU A 70 -28.24 9.50 -16.83
CA LEU A 70 -28.71 9.52 -15.46
C LEU A 70 -27.80 10.39 -14.59
N LEU A 71 -28.43 11.26 -13.80
CA LEU A 71 -27.78 11.92 -12.68
C LEU A 71 -27.60 10.91 -11.55
N ARG A 72 -26.38 10.80 -11.02
CA ARG A 72 -26.07 9.92 -9.89
C ARG A 72 -25.46 10.73 -8.76
N ILE A 73 -26.03 10.61 -7.57
CA ILE A 73 -25.52 11.28 -6.36
C ILE A 73 -25.24 10.20 -5.32
N SER A 74 -24.00 10.11 -4.87
CA SER A 74 -23.61 9.33 -3.70
C SER A 74 -23.64 10.24 -2.49
N GLU A 75 -24.61 10.04 -1.60
CA GLU A 75 -24.73 10.73 -0.32
C GLU A 75 -24.02 9.93 0.77
N ASN A 76 -23.12 10.57 1.49
CA ASN A 76 -22.32 9.95 2.54
C ASN A 76 -22.54 10.69 3.86
N LYS A 77 -22.88 9.95 4.91
CA LYS A 77 -23.02 10.45 6.28
C LYS A 77 -22.03 9.73 7.18
N ILE A 78 -21.33 10.50 8.01
CA ILE A 78 -20.23 10.01 8.84
C ILE A 78 -20.37 10.60 10.24
N ARG A 79 -20.07 9.80 11.26
CA ARG A 79 -19.90 10.26 12.64
C ARG A 79 -18.51 9.89 13.12
N PHE A 80 -17.94 10.74 13.98
CA PHE A 80 -16.68 10.49 14.65
C PHE A 80 -16.87 10.56 16.16
N HIS A 81 -16.03 9.83 16.89
CA HIS A 81 -15.76 10.14 18.29
C HIS A 81 -14.68 11.21 18.40
N ASN A 82 -14.90 12.19 19.27
CA ASN A 82 -13.98 13.27 19.55
C ASN A 82 -13.69 13.32 21.05
N LEU A 83 -12.46 13.00 21.43
CA LEU A 83 -11.99 13.12 22.81
C LEU A 83 -11.43 14.53 23.00
N LYS A 84 -12.21 15.37 23.68
CA LYS A 84 -11.96 16.80 23.86
C LYS A 84 -12.01 17.17 25.34
N THR A 85 -11.01 16.73 26.10
CA THR A 85 -10.82 17.07 27.52
C THR A 85 -9.49 17.79 27.70
N PRO A 86 -9.26 18.51 28.83
CA PRO A 86 -7.96 19.11 29.10
C PRO A 86 -6.80 18.08 29.11
N GLU A 87 -7.08 16.84 29.49
CA GLU A 87 -6.10 15.76 29.62
C GLU A 87 -5.95 14.93 28.34
N GLN A 88 -6.96 14.91 27.47
CA GLN A 88 -6.99 14.09 26.25
C GLN A 88 -7.52 14.89 25.06
N TRP A 89 -6.70 14.96 24.01
CA TRP A 89 -7.06 15.59 22.74
C TRP A 89 -6.82 14.64 21.57
N ARG A 90 -7.86 13.91 21.17
CA ARG A 90 -7.85 13.03 20.00
C ARG A 90 -9.16 13.17 19.25
N LEU A 91 -9.10 13.77 18.07
CA LEU A 91 -10.25 14.08 17.23
C LEU A 91 -10.36 13.08 16.08
N ASN A 92 -11.55 13.03 15.47
CA ASN A 92 -11.81 12.30 14.24
C ASN A 92 -11.54 10.79 14.35
N ILE A 93 -11.81 10.20 15.52
CA ILE A 93 -11.78 8.74 15.66
C ILE A 93 -13.02 8.21 14.94
N ALA A 94 -12.83 7.37 13.92
CA ALA A 94 -13.93 6.83 13.12
C ALA A 94 -14.95 6.10 13.99
N ASP A 95 -16.24 6.16 13.63
CA ASP A 95 -17.30 5.49 14.37
C ASP A 95 -18.26 4.80 13.40
N ILE A 96 -19.14 5.57 12.77
CA ILE A 96 -20.13 5.08 11.82
C ILE A 96 -20.05 5.85 10.51
N GLN A 97 -20.32 5.15 9.41
CA GLN A 97 -20.57 5.77 8.11
C GLN A 97 -21.68 5.02 7.39
N GLN A 98 -22.44 5.74 6.56
CA GLN A 98 -23.46 5.19 5.68
C GLN A 98 -23.41 5.90 4.34
N THR A 99 -23.58 5.13 3.27
CA THR A 99 -23.67 5.63 1.91
C THR A 99 -25.03 5.27 1.33
N ASP A 100 -25.63 6.24 0.69
CA ASP A 100 -26.87 6.12 -0.07
C ASP A 100 -26.63 6.62 -1.50
N MET A 101 -27.38 6.06 -2.45
CA MET A 101 -27.34 6.44 -3.86
C MET A 101 -28.67 7.04 -4.28
N ILE A 102 -28.62 8.11 -5.04
CA ILE A 102 -29.77 8.76 -5.66
C ILE A 102 -29.53 8.72 -7.16
N THR A 103 -30.45 8.10 -7.90
CA THR A 103 -30.42 8.04 -9.35
C THR A 103 -31.64 8.77 -9.91
N LEU A 104 -31.41 9.76 -10.76
CA LEU A 104 -32.45 10.64 -11.29
C LEU A 104 -32.26 10.88 -12.80
N PRO A 105 -33.31 11.21 -13.54
CA PRO A 105 -33.18 11.63 -14.93
C PRO A 105 -32.42 12.94 -15.08
N ALA A 106 -31.83 13.17 -16.26
CA ALA A 106 -31.14 14.41 -16.59
C ALA A 106 -32.00 15.68 -16.47
N SER A 107 -33.34 15.55 -16.52
CA SER A 107 -34.27 16.68 -16.33
C SER A 107 -34.23 17.29 -14.93
N ASP A 108 -33.72 16.55 -13.94
CA ASP A 108 -33.62 17.02 -12.55
C ASP A 108 -32.31 17.78 -12.28
N VAL A 109 -31.43 17.91 -13.29
CA VAL A 109 -30.22 18.74 -13.19
C VAL A 109 -30.60 20.22 -13.38
N PRO A 110 -30.32 21.10 -12.40
CA PRO A 110 -30.53 22.53 -12.58
C PRO A 110 -29.66 23.09 -13.70
N ALA A 111 -30.12 24.14 -14.38
CA ALA A 111 -29.41 24.73 -15.52
C ALA A 111 -27.98 25.19 -15.18
N GLU A 112 -27.77 25.70 -13.96
CA GLU A 112 -26.47 26.17 -13.45
C GLU A 112 -25.68 25.08 -12.72
N GLY A 113 -26.20 23.85 -12.65
CA GLY A 113 -25.67 22.78 -11.79
C GLY A 113 -26.11 22.90 -10.33
N PHE A 114 -25.57 22.03 -9.47
CA PHE A 114 -25.82 22.08 -8.04
C PHE A 114 -24.83 23.00 -7.33
N SER A 115 -25.30 23.72 -6.31
CA SER A 115 -24.48 24.40 -5.30
C SER A 115 -24.77 23.84 -3.91
N LEU A 116 -23.91 24.15 -2.93
CA LEU A 116 -24.14 23.85 -1.53
C LEU A 116 -25.54 24.29 -1.06
N GLU A 117 -25.94 25.52 -1.37
CA GLU A 117 -27.24 26.07 -0.96
C GLU A 117 -28.41 25.30 -1.58
N SER A 118 -28.28 24.90 -2.85
CA SER A 118 -29.32 24.13 -3.54
C SER A 118 -29.52 22.74 -2.92
N LEU A 119 -28.43 22.13 -2.45
CA LEU A 119 -28.40 20.80 -1.84
C LEU A 119 -28.86 20.82 -0.37
N LEU A 120 -28.62 21.93 0.34
CA LEU A 120 -29.10 22.16 1.71
C LEU A 120 -30.58 22.59 1.78
N ASN A 121 -31.21 22.88 0.65
CA ASN A 121 -32.64 23.23 0.63
C ASN A 121 -33.48 22.04 1.13
N PRO A 122 -34.29 22.18 2.20
CA PRO A 122 -35.11 21.10 2.75
C PRO A 122 -36.09 20.49 1.74
N ASP A 123 -36.55 21.28 0.78
CA ASP A 123 -37.46 20.85 -0.31
C ASP A 123 -36.69 20.48 -1.59
N GLY A 124 -35.36 20.39 -1.52
CA GLY A 124 -34.47 20.12 -2.65
C GLY A 124 -34.27 18.63 -2.93
N ILE A 125 -33.28 18.34 -3.79
CA ILE A 125 -33.01 16.96 -4.26
C ILE A 125 -32.56 16.02 -3.14
N LEU A 126 -31.95 16.56 -2.08
CA LEU A 126 -31.54 15.82 -0.89
C LEU A 126 -32.61 15.78 0.21
N SER A 127 -33.84 16.25 -0.05
CA SER A 127 -34.95 16.18 0.91
C SER A 127 -35.19 14.76 1.44
N GLU A 128 -35.78 14.63 2.63
CA GLU A 128 -36.09 13.32 3.22
C GLU A 128 -37.07 12.49 2.38
N ASN A 129 -37.82 13.14 1.48
CA ASN A 129 -38.82 12.50 0.62
C ASN A 129 -38.25 11.96 -0.70
N THR A 130 -37.08 12.44 -1.12
CA THR A 130 -36.47 11.91 -2.34
C THR A 130 -36.06 10.45 -2.06
N PRO A 131 -36.37 9.47 -2.93
CA PRO A 131 -35.95 8.08 -2.72
C PRO A 131 -34.43 7.93 -2.71
N ARG A 132 -33.93 6.95 -1.96
CA ARG A 132 -32.52 6.56 -1.94
C ARG A 132 -32.43 5.05 -2.05
N GLU A 133 -31.41 4.60 -2.75
CA GLU A 133 -30.95 3.22 -2.73
C GLU A 133 -29.84 3.11 -1.69
N TYR A 134 -30.05 2.26 -0.69
CA TYR A 134 -29.03 2.01 0.32
C TYR A 134 -27.81 1.34 -0.32
N ALA A 135 -26.63 1.91 -0.13
CA ALA A 135 -25.38 1.42 -0.72
C ALA A 135 -24.40 0.82 0.31
N GLY A 136 -24.78 0.83 1.60
CA GLY A 136 -24.03 0.17 2.66
C GLY A 136 -23.77 1.07 3.86
N GLN A 137 -23.28 0.46 4.92
CA GLN A 137 -22.84 1.14 6.13
C GLN A 137 -21.70 0.36 6.77
N SER A 138 -20.92 1.05 7.59
CA SER A 138 -19.92 0.41 8.44
C SER A 138 -19.86 1.05 9.82
N LYS A 139 -19.50 0.24 10.82
CA LYS A 139 -19.30 0.69 12.19
C LYS A 139 -18.04 0.09 12.80
N ILE A 140 -17.25 0.89 13.50
CA ILE A 140 -16.06 0.43 14.21
C ILE A 140 -16.35 0.32 15.70
N TYR A 141 -15.93 -0.80 16.30
CA TYR A 141 -16.03 -1.03 17.73
C TYR A 141 -14.65 -0.95 18.37
N TYR A 142 -14.59 -0.50 19.61
CA TYR A 142 -13.33 -0.21 20.30
C TYR A 142 -13.20 -0.95 21.62
N LEU A 143 -11.97 -1.17 22.04
CA LEU A 143 -11.57 -1.80 23.30
C LEU A 143 -10.90 -0.79 24.24
N GLU A 144 -11.00 -1.04 25.55
CA GLU A 144 -10.30 -0.25 26.57
C GLU A 144 -8.77 -0.50 26.62
N GLY A 145 -8.31 -1.65 26.11
CA GLY A 145 -6.93 -2.15 26.24
C GLY A 145 -6.75 -3.00 27.50
N GLY A 146 -5.77 -3.92 27.51
CA GLY A 146 -5.57 -4.84 28.64
C GLY A 146 -6.67 -5.90 28.76
N ASP A 147 -7.74 -5.62 29.51
CA ASP A 147 -8.87 -6.55 29.72
C ASP A 147 -9.69 -6.80 28.44
N ASN A 148 -9.39 -6.07 27.36
CA ASN A 148 -10.02 -6.21 26.04
C ASN A 148 -11.57 -6.14 26.09
N LYS A 149 -12.09 -5.29 26.99
CA LYS A 149 -13.52 -5.02 27.09
C LYS A 149 -13.95 -4.01 26.04
N LEU A 150 -15.10 -4.27 25.42
CA LEU A 150 -15.76 -3.33 24.51
C LEU A 150 -16.16 -2.04 25.24
N VAL A 151 -15.91 -0.90 24.59
CA VAL A 151 -16.30 0.42 25.05
C VAL A 151 -17.15 1.13 24.01
N GLU A 152 -18.12 1.93 24.47
CA GLU A 152 -18.99 2.72 23.61
C GLU A 152 -18.27 3.97 23.07
N ILE A 153 -17.41 4.58 23.87
CA ILE A 153 -16.56 5.70 23.49
C ILE A 153 -15.11 5.20 23.53
N PRO A 154 -14.34 5.31 22.44
CA PRO A 154 -12.96 4.87 22.39
C PRO A 154 -12.11 5.59 23.44
N THR A 155 -11.14 4.87 24.00
CA THR A 155 -10.07 5.48 24.80
C THR A 155 -9.13 6.28 23.89
N ILE A 156 -8.18 7.02 24.49
CA ILE A 156 -7.19 7.78 23.72
C ILE A 156 -6.33 6.88 22.81
N GLN A 157 -6.23 5.58 23.09
CA GLN A 157 -5.53 4.59 22.26
C GLN A 157 -6.33 4.21 21.00
N ALA A 158 -7.68 4.29 21.06
CA ALA A 158 -8.60 3.91 19.98
C ALA A 158 -8.31 2.51 19.40
N LEU A 159 -8.22 1.52 20.29
CA LEU A 159 -7.92 0.12 19.94
C LEU A 159 -9.14 -0.53 19.30
N VAL A 160 -9.05 -0.92 18.03
CA VAL A 160 -10.18 -1.47 17.29
C VAL A 160 -10.45 -2.90 17.71
N ALA A 161 -11.65 -3.16 18.23
CA ALA A 161 -12.12 -4.50 18.53
C ALA A 161 -12.35 -5.30 17.25
N PHE A 162 -13.18 -4.75 16.36
CA PHE A 162 -13.61 -5.30 15.07
C PHE A 162 -14.40 -4.22 14.31
N THR A 163 -14.70 -4.50 13.04
CA THR A 163 -15.56 -3.64 12.19
C THR A 163 -16.83 -4.40 11.79
N GLU A 164 -17.99 -3.77 11.90
CA GLU A 164 -19.23 -4.21 11.26
C GLU A 164 -19.34 -3.59 9.86
N GLN A 165 -19.63 -4.41 8.86
CA GLN A 165 -19.83 -4.00 7.47
C GLN A 165 -21.17 -4.55 6.97
N ALA A 166 -22.01 -3.72 6.35
CA ALA A 166 -23.23 -4.18 5.69
C ALA A 166 -22.94 -4.99 4.44
N GLU A 167 -23.67 -6.09 4.30
CA GLU A 167 -23.49 -7.08 3.25
C GLU A 167 -24.80 -7.29 2.48
N LEU A 168 -25.93 -7.37 3.18
CA LEU A 168 -27.23 -7.59 2.54
C LEU A 168 -28.31 -6.75 3.20
N ASP A 169 -29.10 -6.10 2.36
CA ASP A 169 -30.33 -5.40 2.73
C ASP A 169 -31.56 -6.16 2.20
N LYS A 170 -32.74 -5.55 2.31
CA LYS A 170 -33.98 -6.15 1.80
C LYS A 170 -33.98 -6.26 0.27
N GLN A 171 -33.40 -5.31 -0.45
CA GLN A 171 -33.33 -5.35 -1.92
C GLN A 171 -32.50 -6.55 -2.39
N SER A 172 -31.38 -6.81 -1.70
CA SER A 172 -30.48 -7.93 -1.97
C SER A 172 -31.19 -9.29 -1.88
N PHE A 173 -32.27 -9.38 -1.10
CA PHE A 173 -32.99 -10.64 -0.90
C PHE A 173 -33.76 -11.10 -2.13
N LEU A 174 -34.13 -10.18 -3.02
CA LEU A 174 -34.81 -10.49 -4.28
C LEU A 174 -34.01 -11.46 -5.16
N ALA A 175 -32.67 -11.48 -5.02
CA ALA A 175 -31.81 -12.42 -5.73
C ALA A 175 -32.01 -13.89 -5.29
N PHE A 176 -32.49 -14.13 -4.07
CA PHE A 176 -32.65 -15.47 -3.49
C PHE A 176 -34.07 -16.01 -3.56
N GLU A 177 -35.08 -15.13 -3.65
CA GLU A 177 -36.50 -15.49 -3.67
C GLU A 177 -36.90 -16.58 -4.69
N PRO A 178 -36.27 -16.69 -5.88
CA PRO A 178 -36.60 -17.77 -6.82
C PRO A 178 -36.21 -19.18 -6.34
N VAL A 179 -35.32 -19.29 -5.35
CA VAL A 179 -34.70 -20.56 -4.95
C VAL A 179 -34.93 -20.89 -3.47
N LEU A 180 -34.97 -19.87 -2.61
CA LEU A 180 -35.01 -20.03 -1.16
C LEU A 180 -36.18 -19.26 -0.56
N SER A 181 -36.86 -19.86 0.42
CA SER A 181 -37.80 -19.14 1.27
C SER A 181 -37.07 -18.21 2.24
N ALA A 182 -37.75 -17.17 2.73
CA ALA A 182 -37.18 -16.21 3.67
C ALA A 182 -36.54 -16.88 4.91
N SER A 183 -37.20 -17.88 5.50
CA SER A 183 -36.66 -18.59 6.67
C SER A 183 -35.40 -19.39 6.35
N GLN A 184 -35.27 -19.94 5.13
CA GLN A 184 -34.06 -20.61 4.69
C GLN A 184 -32.92 -19.61 4.50
N ILE A 185 -33.19 -18.45 3.90
CA ILE A 185 -32.20 -17.38 3.74
C ILE A 185 -31.66 -16.97 5.11
N GLU A 186 -32.51 -16.67 6.07
CA GLU A 186 -32.07 -16.26 7.42
C GLU A 186 -31.24 -17.35 8.11
N ALA A 187 -31.62 -18.62 7.98
CA ALA A 187 -30.87 -19.73 8.53
C ALA A 187 -29.48 -19.87 7.89
N TYR A 188 -29.38 -19.75 6.55
CA TYR A 188 -28.10 -19.79 5.85
C TYR A 188 -27.19 -18.64 6.26
N LEU A 189 -27.73 -17.41 6.32
CA LEU A 189 -26.95 -16.23 6.70
C LEU A 189 -26.44 -16.33 8.14
N THR A 190 -27.30 -16.77 9.07
CA THR A 190 -26.88 -16.98 10.46
C THR A 190 -25.79 -18.04 10.57
N ASN A 191 -25.93 -19.17 9.85
CA ASN A 191 -24.92 -20.23 9.83
C ASN A 191 -23.60 -19.79 9.16
N ALA A 192 -23.67 -18.86 8.20
CA ALA A 192 -22.52 -18.26 7.56
C ALA A 192 -21.89 -17.11 8.38
N GLY A 193 -22.40 -16.84 9.60
CA GLY A 193 -21.81 -15.88 10.54
C GLY A 193 -22.26 -14.43 10.36
N TYR A 194 -23.24 -14.16 9.50
CA TYR A 194 -23.85 -12.84 9.38
C TYR A 194 -24.77 -12.55 10.57
N ILE A 195 -24.91 -11.27 10.91
CA ILE A 195 -25.69 -10.80 12.06
C ILE A 195 -26.67 -9.73 11.59
N LYS A 196 -27.87 -9.69 12.17
CA LYS A 196 -28.82 -8.59 11.94
C LYS A 196 -28.46 -7.37 12.76
N THR A 197 -28.52 -6.19 12.16
CA THR A 197 -28.42 -4.90 12.85
C THR A 197 -29.34 -3.86 12.20
N LYS A 198 -29.42 -2.67 12.78
CA LYS A 198 -30.23 -1.55 12.28
C LYS A 198 -29.42 -0.64 11.37
N TYR A 199 -30.14 0.17 10.58
CA TYR A 199 -29.53 1.28 9.85
C TYR A 199 -28.86 2.27 10.80
N LEU A 200 -27.67 2.77 10.45
CA LEU A 200 -26.90 3.68 11.32
C LEU A 200 -27.43 5.11 11.27
N PHE A 201 -27.93 5.54 10.11
CA PHE A 201 -28.62 6.82 9.92
C PHE A 201 -30.03 6.55 9.36
N PRO A 202 -30.95 6.00 10.17
CA PRO A 202 -32.25 5.57 9.70
C PRO A 202 -33.08 6.75 9.19
N ARG A 203 -33.70 6.58 8.02
CA ARG A 203 -34.74 7.47 7.51
C ARG A 203 -36.12 7.05 8.01
N PRO A 204 -37.17 7.89 7.85
CA PRO A 204 -38.53 7.51 8.21
C PRO A 204 -38.97 6.16 7.62
N GLY A 205 -39.26 5.19 8.48
CA GLY A 205 -39.63 3.83 8.10
C GLY A 205 -38.50 2.79 8.21
N GLU A 206 -37.25 3.21 8.42
CA GLU A 206 -36.09 2.33 8.55
C GLU A 206 -35.70 2.06 10.03
N GLU A 207 -36.34 2.74 10.98
CA GLU A 207 -35.93 2.74 12.40
C GLU A 207 -36.01 1.33 13.03
N THR A 208 -36.88 0.48 12.48
CA THR A 208 -37.07 -0.90 12.92
C THR A 208 -36.59 -1.93 11.90
N ALA A 209 -36.13 -1.50 10.72
CA ALA A 209 -35.69 -2.40 9.66
C ALA A 209 -34.33 -3.03 10.01
N ASP A 210 -34.20 -4.32 9.71
CA ASP A 210 -32.95 -5.05 9.87
C ASP A 210 -32.20 -5.13 8.53
N ILE A 211 -30.88 -5.02 8.62
CA ILE A 211 -29.93 -5.39 7.57
C ILE A 211 -28.99 -6.46 8.11
N TRP A 212 -28.32 -7.16 7.19
CA TRP A 212 -27.31 -8.15 7.53
C TRP A 212 -25.91 -7.57 7.37
N ILE A 213 -25.10 -7.74 8.42
CA ILE A 213 -23.71 -7.33 8.48
C ILE A 213 -22.79 -8.54 8.68
N ALA A 214 -21.52 -8.35 8.36
CA ALA A 214 -20.43 -9.19 8.83
C ALA A 214 -19.57 -8.42 9.85
N ARG A 215 -19.09 -9.10 10.89
CA ARG A 215 -18.09 -8.57 11.82
C ARG A 215 -16.71 -9.10 11.45
N LEU A 216 -15.80 -8.20 11.10
CA LEU A 216 -14.51 -8.52 10.50
C LEU A 216 -13.34 -8.03 11.36
N ASN A 217 -12.21 -8.69 11.21
CA ASN A 217 -10.88 -8.27 11.68
C ASN A 217 -10.79 -8.00 13.19
N TYR A 218 -11.07 -9.05 13.96
CA TYR A 218 -10.97 -9.00 15.41
C TYR A 218 -9.52 -8.89 15.87
N SER A 219 -9.27 -8.01 16.84
CA SER A 219 -7.98 -7.85 17.49
C SER A 219 -8.11 -7.83 19.01
N GLU A 220 -7.14 -8.44 19.69
CA GLU A 220 -6.95 -8.35 21.14
C GLU A 220 -5.54 -7.78 21.41
N TYR A 221 -5.45 -6.89 22.39
CA TYR A 221 -4.28 -6.07 22.67
C TYR A 221 -3.79 -6.27 24.09
N TYR A 222 -2.48 -6.11 24.30
CA TYR A 222 -1.95 -6.02 25.65
C TYR A 222 -2.38 -4.72 26.36
N ASP A 223 -1.95 -4.58 27.62
CA ASP A 223 -2.13 -3.38 28.43
C ASP A 223 -1.06 -2.31 28.14
N GLU A 224 -1.03 -1.25 28.93
CA GLU A 224 -0.08 -0.14 28.80
C GLU A 224 1.39 -0.55 28.95
N LYS A 225 1.69 -1.62 29.70
CA LYS A 225 3.08 -2.06 29.94
C LYS A 225 3.71 -2.69 28.70
N ALA A 226 2.87 -3.13 27.80
CA ALA A 226 3.20 -3.72 26.52
C ALA A 226 2.77 -2.82 25.36
N PHE A 227 2.60 -1.52 25.63
CA PHE A 227 2.32 -0.48 24.63
C PHE A 227 1.06 -0.75 23.79
N TYR A 228 0.10 -1.52 24.32
CA TYR A 228 -1.13 -1.90 23.64
C TYR A 228 -0.91 -2.59 22.27
N TYR A 229 0.19 -3.31 22.10
CA TYR A 229 0.40 -4.07 20.86
C TYR A 229 -0.59 -5.25 20.75
N PRO A 230 -1.02 -5.60 19.53
CA PRO A 230 -1.89 -6.75 19.33
C PRO A 230 -1.14 -8.05 19.63
N TYR A 231 -1.76 -8.93 20.41
CA TYR A 231 -1.22 -10.26 20.72
C TYR A 231 -2.02 -11.38 20.10
N ARG A 232 -3.24 -11.10 19.63
CA ARG A 232 -4.11 -12.10 19.01
C ARG A 232 -5.02 -11.43 17.99
N GLN A 233 -5.12 -12.01 16.80
CA GLN A 233 -6.01 -11.51 15.74
C GLN A 233 -6.71 -12.65 15.01
N ARG A 234 -7.90 -12.38 14.49
CA ARG A 234 -8.64 -13.30 13.60
C ARG A 234 -9.50 -12.52 12.63
N HIS A 235 -9.69 -13.04 11.42
CA HIS A 235 -10.52 -12.36 10.43
C HIS A 235 -12.01 -12.41 10.79
N LEU A 236 -12.50 -13.57 11.24
CA LEU A 236 -13.90 -13.81 11.63
C LEU A 236 -13.95 -14.64 12.91
N LEU A 237 -15.09 -14.63 13.61
CA LEU A 237 -15.33 -15.57 14.71
C LEU A 237 -15.52 -17.02 14.26
N LEU A 238 -15.70 -17.26 12.96
CA LEU A 238 -15.77 -18.60 12.36
C LEU A 238 -14.40 -19.28 12.27
N THR A 239 -13.32 -18.50 12.30
CA THR A 239 -11.95 -19.00 12.23
C THR A 239 -11.27 -18.87 13.58
N GLY A 240 -10.35 -19.78 13.88
CA GLY A 240 -9.47 -19.61 15.04
C GLY A 240 -8.54 -18.40 14.87
N ALA A 241 -7.89 -18.01 15.95
CA ALA A 241 -7.02 -16.85 15.98
C ALA A 241 -5.55 -17.20 15.75
N THR A 242 -4.79 -16.19 15.30
CA THR A 242 -3.33 -16.20 15.26
C THR A 242 -2.80 -15.40 16.44
N ASP A 243 -1.92 -16.02 17.22
CA ASP A 243 -1.22 -15.41 18.34
C ASP A 243 0.10 -14.79 17.90
N TYR A 244 0.46 -13.65 18.49
CA TYR A 244 1.67 -12.88 18.24
C TYR A 244 2.48 -12.74 19.51
N GLN A 245 3.72 -13.21 19.48
CA GLN A 245 4.69 -13.01 20.55
C GLN A 245 5.66 -11.91 20.14
N TRP A 246 5.84 -10.94 21.02
CA TRP A 246 6.73 -9.81 20.82
C TRP A 246 8.06 -10.02 21.53
N ASP A 247 9.10 -9.35 21.05
CA ASP A 247 10.37 -9.31 21.77
C ASP A 247 10.25 -8.58 23.12
N LYS A 248 11.34 -8.60 23.90
CA LYS A 248 11.36 -8.07 25.27
C LYS A 248 10.86 -6.63 25.40
N TYR A 249 11.03 -5.81 24.37
CA TYR A 249 10.70 -4.38 24.38
C TYR A 249 9.58 -4.03 23.41
N TYR A 250 8.83 -5.02 22.90
CA TYR A 250 7.73 -4.83 21.96
C TYR A 250 8.09 -4.00 20.73
N CYS A 251 9.29 -4.23 20.17
CA CYS A 251 9.75 -3.62 18.93
C CYS A 251 9.34 -4.45 17.71
N VAL A 252 9.40 -5.78 17.81
CA VAL A 252 9.14 -6.70 16.70
C VAL A 252 8.43 -7.96 17.18
N VAL A 253 7.65 -8.58 16.28
CA VAL A 253 7.03 -9.90 16.51
C VAL A 253 8.07 -10.99 16.27
N ILE A 254 8.39 -11.77 17.30
CA ILE A 254 9.38 -12.86 17.23
C ILE A 254 8.75 -14.22 16.98
N SER A 255 7.43 -14.36 17.16
CA SER A 255 6.72 -15.58 16.80
C SER A 255 5.25 -15.33 16.46
N THR A 256 4.75 -16.09 15.49
CA THR A 256 3.33 -16.22 15.20
C THR A 256 2.90 -17.66 15.41
N THR A 257 1.71 -17.89 15.95
CA THR A 257 1.14 -19.24 16.11
C THR A 257 -0.30 -19.24 15.60
N ASP A 258 -0.61 -20.09 14.63
CA ASP A 258 -1.96 -20.19 14.09
C ASP A 258 -2.90 -21.01 14.98
N ALA A 259 -4.17 -21.07 14.58
CA ALA A 259 -5.21 -21.78 15.32
C ALA A 259 -5.01 -23.30 15.39
N ALA A 260 -4.22 -23.88 14.49
CA ALA A 260 -3.87 -25.30 14.50
C ALA A 260 -2.64 -25.60 15.38
N GLY A 261 -1.98 -24.57 15.91
CA GLY A 261 -0.79 -24.67 16.74
C GLY A 261 0.51 -24.69 15.94
N PHE A 262 0.47 -24.48 14.62
CA PHE A 262 1.69 -24.29 13.83
C PHE A 262 2.25 -22.90 14.08
N TYR A 263 3.57 -22.82 14.22
CA TYR A 263 4.24 -21.58 14.57
C TYR A 263 5.39 -21.26 13.62
N THR A 264 5.64 -19.96 13.46
CA THR A 264 6.83 -19.42 12.80
C THR A 264 7.59 -18.60 13.84
N GLN A 265 8.92 -18.66 13.83
CA GLN A 265 9.78 -17.86 14.71
C GLN A 265 10.77 -17.06 13.87
N ALA A 266 11.16 -15.88 14.37
CA ALA A 266 12.11 -15.02 13.69
C ALA A 266 13.12 -14.40 14.67
N ASP A 267 14.40 -14.42 14.29
CA ASP A 267 15.47 -13.67 14.94
C ASP A 267 15.79 -12.41 14.14
N TYR A 268 16.17 -11.34 14.84
CA TYR A 268 16.23 -9.99 14.29
C TYR A 268 17.62 -9.35 14.35
N ASN A 269 17.96 -8.63 13.28
CA ASN A 269 19.08 -7.71 13.27
C ASN A 269 18.58 -6.33 13.76
N TYR A 270 18.82 -6.05 15.04
CA TYR A 270 18.35 -4.85 15.72
C TYR A 270 18.96 -3.53 15.23
N ARG A 271 19.94 -3.55 14.32
CA ARG A 271 20.38 -2.33 13.62
C ARG A 271 19.28 -1.80 12.69
N PHE A 272 18.46 -2.69 12.16
CA PHE A 272 17.43 -2.39 11.15
C PHE A 272 16.02 -2.84 11.56
N LEU A 273 15.88 -3.59 12.67
CA LEU A 273 14.63 -4.22 13.10
C LEU A 273 14.04 -5.14 12.00
N MET A 274 14.92 -5.81 11.25
CA MET A 274 14.55 -6.75 10.19
C MET A 274 14.95 -8.19 10.57
N PRO A 275 14.13 -9.19 10.22
CA PRO A 275 14.43 -10.58 10.52
C PRO A 275 15.62 -11.06 9.65
N TYR A 276 16.56 -11.75 10.27
CA TYR A 276 17.71 -12.36 9.57
C TYR A 276 17.66 -13.90 9.58
N SER A 277 16.87 -14.50 10.47
CA SER A 277 16.62 -15.93 10.54
C SER A 277 15.13 -16.15 10.76
N ILE A 278 14.51 -17.03 9.99
CA ILE A 278 13.10 -17.42 10.12
C ILE A 278 13.03 -18.93 10.17
N LYS A 279 12.47 -19.45 11.26
CA LYS A 279 12.12 -20.86 11.43
C LYS A 279 10.66 -21.06 11.04
N ASP A 280 10.42 -21.86 10.00
CA ASP A 280 9.09 -22.14 9.47
C ASP A 280 8.34 -23.22 10.27
N ILE A 281 7.09 -23.50 9.86
CA ILE A 281 6.19 -24.48 10.50
C ILE A 281 6.70 -25.93 10.46
N ASN A 282 7.69 -26.23 9.62
CA ASN A 282 8.33 -27.55 9.48
C ASN A 282 9.73 -27.56 10.09
N ASP A 283 10.05 -26.59 10.94
CA ASP A 283 11.35 -26.39 11.56
C ASP A 283 12.51 -26.09 10.59
N ASN A 284 12.25 -25.76 9.31
CA ASN A 284 13.30 -25.32 8.38
C ASN A 284 13.68 -23.87 8.64
N ILE A 285 14.95 -23.53 8.39
CA ILE A 285 15.51 -22.20 8.61
C ILE A 285 15.77 -21.50 7.28
N SER A 286 15.14 -20.35 7.09
CA SER A 286 15.49 -19.37 6.07
C SER A 286 16.35 -18.26 6.69
N TYR A 287 17.52 -18.00 6.14
CA TYR A 287 18.51 -17.11 6.72
C TYR A 287 19.03 -16.10 5.69
N VAL A 288 19.30 -14.87 6.14
CA VAL A 288 19.91 -13.81 5.35
C VAL A 288 21.01 -13.09 6.12
N ASP A 289 22.07 -12.68 5.41
CA ASP A 289 23.05 -11.73 5.92
C ASP A 289 22.72 -10.32 5.42
N PHE A 290 22.98 -9.32 6.25
CA PHE A 290 22.79 -7.91 5.92
C PHE A 290 24.11 -7.16 5.87
N ASP A 291 24.26 -6.28 4.89
CA ASP A 291 25.33 -5.28 4.90
C ASP A 291 25.08 -4.16 5.92
N ALA A 292 26.00 -3.18 5.96
CA ALA A 292 25.90 -2.06 6.89
C ALA A 292 24.72 -1.09 6.60
N PHE A 293 24.06 -1.22 5.45
CA PHE A 293 22.90 -0.40 5.05
C PHE A 293 21.57 -1.15 5.21
N GLY A 294 21.57 -2.39 5.69
CA GLY A 294 20.37 -3.21 5.83
C GLY A 294 19.91 -3.85 4.53
N ARG A 295 20.79 -3.93 3.52
CA ARG A 295 20.53 -4.66 2.28
C ARG A 295 20.99 -6.10 2.44
N ILE A 296 20.26 -7.04 1.84
CA ILE A 296 20.60 -8.46 1.90
C ILE A 296 21.89 -8.69 1.10
N SER A 297 22.93 -9.23 1.73
CA SER A 297 24.19 -9.57 1.06
C SER A 297 24.24 -11.03 0.63
N SER A 298 23.64 -11.93 1.40
CA SER A 298 23.51 -13.36 1.07
C SER A 298 22.24 -13.96 1.66
N SER A 299 21.78 -15.08 1.11
CA SER A 299 20.67 -15.85 1.65
C SER A 299 20.93 -17.35 1.53
N ARG A 300 20.37 -18.14 2.46
CA ARG A 300 20.44 -19.60 2.44
C ARG A 300 19.23 -20.21 3.16
N ILE A 301 18.92 -21.47 2.85
CA ILE A 301 17.85 -22.23 3.48
C ILE A 301 18.33 -23.65 3.81
N TRP A 302 17.94 -24.17 4.96
CA TRP A 302 18.26 -25.53 5.38
C TRP A 302 17.23 -26.10 6.34
N GLY A 303 17.22 -27.42 6.51
CA GLY A 303 16.27 -28.09 7.37
C GLY A 303 16.26 -29.59 7.13
N THR A 304 15.07 -30.18 7.02
CA THR A 304 14.92 -31.64 6.87
C THR A 304 14.05 -31.98 5.66
N GLU A 305 14.54 -32.86 4.80
CA GLU A 305 13.79 -33.47 3.69
C GLU A 305 13.80 -34.99 3.86
N GLU A 306 12.64 -35.65 3.74
CA GLU A 306 12.49 -37.10 3.92
C GLU A 306 13.11 -37.64 5.24
N GLY A 307 13.10 -36.83 6.30
CA GLY A 307 13.65 -37.17 7.61
C GLY A 307 15.19 -37.10 7.68
N GLN A 308 15.86 -36.57 6.66
CA GLN A 308 17.31 -36.32 6.62
C GLN A 308 17.62 -34.83 6.54
N LEU A 309 18.75 -34.41 7.11
CA LEU A 309 19.21 -33.03 6.98
C LEU A 309 19.48 -32.70 5.50
N ALA A 310 18.95 -31.57 5.04
CA ALA A 310 19.05 -31.11 3.66
C ALA A 310 19.16 -29.58 3.60
N GLY A 311 19.61 -29.07 2.45
CA GLY A 311 19.79 -27.65 2.19
C GLY A 311 21.24 -27.18 2.27
N PHE A 312 21.42 -25.86 2.41
CA PHE A 312 22.73 -25.23 2.54
C PHE A 312 23.31 -25.38 3.96
N PRO A 313 24.64 -25.34 4.14
CA PRO A 313 25.22 -25.35 5.48
C PRO A 313 24.91 -24.04 6.24
N PRO A 314 24.66 -24.11 7.56
CA PRO A 314 24.57 -22.93 8.42
C PRO A 314 25.81 -22.03 8.34
N PRO A 315 25.69 -20.71 8.59
CA PRO A 315 26.80 -19.76 8.51
C PRO A 315 27.95 -20.05 9.48
N ASP A 316 27.64 -20.62 10.66
CA ASP A 316 28.64 -20.99 11.66
C ASP A 316 29.46 -22.24 11.27
N GLU A 317 28.91 -23.09 10.39
CA GLU A 317 29.60 -24.28 9.88
C GLU A 317 30.43 -23.95 8.64
N VAL A 318 29.83 -23.25 7.67
CA VAL A 318 30.50 -22.81 6.45
C VAL A 318 30.22 -21.31 6.23
N PRO A 319 31.17 -20.44 6.63
CA PRO A 319 31.01 -19.01 6.48
C PRO A 319 31.09 -18.60 5.01
N PHE A 320 30.39 -17.52 4.66
CA PHE A 320 30.42 -16.91 3.34
C PHE A 320 30.80 -15.44 3.48
N MET A 321 31.74 -14.98 2.66
CA MET A 321 32.07 -13.56 2.56
C MET A 321 31.61 -13.05 1.18
N PRO A 322 30.64 -12.13 1.13
CA PRO A 322 30.24 -11.50 -0.11
C PRO A 322 31.43 -10.80 -0.81
N PRO A 323 31.51 -10.85 -2.15
CA PRO A 323 32.59 -10.22 -2.91
C PRO A 323 32.49 -8.69 -2.90
N ASP A 324 33.64 -8.01 -2.82
CA ASP A 324 33.71 -6.53 -2.78
C ASP A 324 33.83 -5.87 -4.17
N THR A 325 33.97 -6.66 -5.24
CA THR A 325 34.06 -6.17 -6.62
C THR A 325 33.19 -6.98 -7.56
N ILE A 326 32.78 -6.37 -8.67
CA ILE A 326 32.00 -7.04 -9.70
C ILE A 326 32.77 -8.21 -10.33
N ASP A 327 34.06 -8.05 -10.62
CA ASP A 327 34.88 -9.10 -11.22
C ASP A 327 35.03 -10.30 -10.27
N ALA A 328 35.24 -10.05 -8.98
CA ALA A 328 35.27 -11.11 -7.97
C ALA A 328 33.91 -11.82 -7.90
N ALA A 329 32.80 -11.07 -7.92
CA ALA A 329 31.46 -11.63 -7.89
C ALA A 329 31.13 -12.51 -9.10
N LEU A 330 31.57 -12.11 -10.30
CA LEU A 330 31.34 -12.86 -11.54
C LEU A 330 32.24 -14.10 -11.68
N SER A 331 33.35 -14.15 -10.93
CA SER A 331 34.36 -15.23 -10.97
C SER A 331 34.39 -16.09 -9.69
N MET A 332 33.40 -15.96 -8.81
CA MET A 332 33.28 -16.80 -7.60
C MET A 332 33.33 -18.29 -7.96
N PRO A 333 34.16 -19.11 -7.27
CA PRO A 333 34.30 -20.53 -7.57
C PRO A 333 33.01 -21.31 -7.28
N THR A 334 32.81 -22.48 -7.87
CA THR A 334 31.76 -23.41 -7.45
C THR A 334 32.38 -24.57 -6.66
N PRO A 335 31.65 -25.15 -5.68
CA PRO A 335 30.33 -24.74 -5.17
C PRO A 335 30.40 -23.61 -4.12
N GLN A 336 29.29 -22.91 -3.93
CA GLN A 336 29.06 -21.84 -2.95
C GLN A 336 28.09 -22.29 -1.85
N PRO A 337 28.31 -21.90 -0.57
CA PRO A 337 27.51 -22.32 0.58
C PRO A 337 26.22 -21.50 0.78
N VAL A 338 25.82 -20.69 -0.21
CA VAL A 338 24.66 -19.79 -0.14
C VAL A 338 23.73 -20.03 -1.34
N ALA A 339 22.43 -19.86 -1.13
CA ALA A 339 21.43 -19.92 -2.19
C ALA A 339 21.56 -18.74 -3.14
N GLN A 340 21.74 -17.54 -2.57
CA GLN A 340 21.89 -16.30 -3.31
C GLN A 340 22.93 -15.38 -2.65
N PHE A 341 23.58 -14.55 -3.45
CA PHE A 341 24.33 -13.40 -2.95
C PHE A 341 24.21 -12.20 -3.88
N TYR A 342 24.47 -11.02 -3.32
CA TYR A 342 24.26 -9.75 -3.99
C TYR A 342 25.52 -8.90 -3.98
N PHE A 343 25.76 -8.20 -5.09
CA PHE A 343 26.73 -7.12 -5.18
C PHE A 343 26.03 -5.83 -5.60
N TYR A 344 26.15 -4.80 -4.77
CA TYR A 344 25.51 -3.51 -4.96
C TYR A 344 26.49 -2.48 -5.48
N ALA A 345 26.20 -1.87 -6.63
CA ALA A 345 27.04 -0.89 -7.28
C ALA A 345 26.32 0.47 -7.43
N PRO A 346 25.92 1.14 -6.33
CA PRO A 346 25.13 2.37 -6.42
C PRO A 346 25.94 3.59 -6.90
N ALA A 347 27.25 3.58 -6.66
CA ALA A 347 28.13 4.72 -6.92
C ALA A 347 28.81 4.69 -8.30
N VAL A 348 28.57 3.67 -9.13
CA VAL A 348 29.27 3.49 -10.43
C VAL A 348 28.94 4.55 -11.47
N TRP A 349 27.88 5.34 -11.25
CA TRP A 349 27.64 6.55 -12.04
C TRP A 349 28.64 7.67 -11.77
N MET A 350 29.20 7.71 -10.55
CA MET A 350 30.23 8.67 -10.17
C MET A 350 31.56 8.25 -10.78
N LYS A 351 32.27 9.20 -11.41
CA LYS A 351 33.59 8.90 -12.00
C LYS A 351 34.65 8.80 -10.90
N PRO A 352 35.54 7.81 -10.90
CA PRO A 352 36.74 7.85 -10.07
C PRO A 352 37.63 9.03 -10.52
N ALA A 353 38.24 9.72 -9.55
CA ALA A 353 39.10 10.87 -9.81
C ALA A 353 40.49 10.40 -10.27
N THR A 354 40.95 10.90 -11.42
CA THR A 354 42.32 10.60 -11.91
C THR A 354 43.36 11.36 -11.10
N LYS A 355 44.61 10.89 -11.11
CA LYS A 355 45.72 11.58 -10.41
C LYS A 355 45.90 13.03 -10.88
N ASP A 356 45.74 13.27 -12.18
CA ASP A 356 45.85 14.62 -12.76
C ASP A 356 44.68 15.51 -12.31
N PHE A 357 43.46 14.96 -12.26
CA PHE A 357 42.29 15.65 -11.74
C PHE A 357 42.44 16.02 -10.26
N ILE A 358 42.87 15.06 -9.44
CA ILE A 358 43.17 15.28 -8.01
C ILE A 358 44.22 16.39 -7.85
N SER A 359 45.30 16.34 -8.64
CA SER A 359 46.35 17.36 -8.61
C SER A 359 45.80 18.74 -8.98
N ALA A 360 44.97 18.82 -10.02
CA ALA A 360 44.37 20.07 -10.48
C ALA A 360 43.44 20.70 -9.44
N VAL A 361 42.60 19.89 -8.78
CA VAL A 361 41.67 20.36 -7.74
C VAL A 361 42.45 20.77 -6.48
N THR A 362 43.45 20.00 -6.06
CA THR A 362 44.25 20.29 -4.86
C THR A 362 45.05 21.59 -5.02
N ASN A 363 45.61 21.83 -6.21
CA ASN A 363 46.41 23.03 -6.48
C ASN A 363 45.57 24.31 -6.64
N SER A 364 44.25 24.22 -6.77
CA SER A 364 43.39 25.39 -7.02
C SER A 364 42.95 26.13 -5.76
N GLN A 365 43.43 25.78 -4.55
CA GLN A 365 43.02 26.36 -3.25
C GLN A 365 41.50 26.31 -2.96
N HIS A 366 40.75 25.48 -3.67
CA HIS A 366 39.31 25.26 -3.45
C HIS A 366 39.11 24.03 -2.55
N GLN A 367 37.92 23.89 -1.94
CA GLN A 367 37.64 22.78 -1.04
C GLN A 367 37.60 21.44 -1.81
N TYR A 368 38.72 20.72 -1.82
CA TYR A 368 38.90 19.41 -2.48
C TYR A 368 37.77 18.43 -2.16
N ASN A 369 37.37 18.34 -0.89
CA ASN A 369 36.34 17.41 -0.41
C ASN A 369 34.93 17.70 -1.00
N GLN A 370 34.69 18.89 -1.57
CA GLN A 370 33.43 19.16 -2.28
C GLN A 370 33.44 18.58 -3.70
N VAL A 371 34.63 18.37 -4.28
CA VAL A 371 34.81 17.95 -5.68
C VAL A 371 35.08 16.45 -5.78
N VAL A 372 35.86 15.89 -4.84
CA VAL A 372 36.16 14.46 -4.76
C VAL A 372 35.76 13.97 -3.35
N ASN A 373 35.01 12.88 -3.26
CA ASN A 373 34.65 12.29 -1.97
C ASN A 373 35.80 11.47 -1.37
N GLU A 374 35.63 11.00 -0.14
CA GLU A 374 36.65 10.24 0.60
C GLU A 374 37.03 8.92 -0.09
N GLN A 375 36.09 8.34 -0.86
CA GLN A 375 36.30 7.12 -1.65
C GLN A 375 36.95 7.40 -3.01
N GLY A 376 37.30 8.65 -3.32
CA GLY A 376 37.99 9.02 -4.56
C GLY A 376 37.09 9.22 -5.78
N TYR A 377 35.76 9.33 -5.61
CA TYR A 377 34.82 9.62 -6.69
C TYR A 377 34.52 11.11 -6.83
N VAL A 378 34.31 11.56 -8.06
CA VAL A 378 34.02 12.95 -8.38
C VAL A 378 32.54 13.27 -8.12
N ASN A 379 32.31 14.27 -7.28
CA ASN A 379 31.00 14.88 -7.06
C ASN A 379 30.68 15.81 -8.23
N PHE A 380 29.72 15.44 -9.08
CA PHE A 380 29.43 16.19 -10.31
C PHE A 380 29.09 17.66 -10.07
N ILE A 381 28.24 17.97 -9.08
CA ILE A 381 27.88 19.36 -8.74
C ILE A 381 29.09 20.11 -8.19
N GLY A 382 29.91 19.47 -7.35
CA GLY A 382 31.14 20.04 -6.81
C GLY A 382 32.13 20.39 -7.92
N TYR A 383 32.34 19.47 -8.85
CA TYR A 383 33.13 19.67 -10.06
C TYR A 383 32.62 20.85 -10.90
N GLN A 384 31.31 20.93 -11.17
CA GLN A 384 30.72 22.04 -11.92
C GLN A 384 30.94 23.40 -11.23
N ARG A 385 30.82 23.46 -9.89
CA ARG A 385 31.08 24.68 -9.12
C ARG A 385 32.56 25.04 -9.13
N TRP A 386 33.44 24.05 -9.01
CA TRP A 386 34.89 24.23 -9.05
C TRP A 386 35.33 24.77 -10.41
N LEU A 387 34.88 24.18 -11.52
CA LEU A 387 35.16 24.66 -12.87
C LEU A 387 34.80 26.14 -13.08
N ARG A 388 33.64 26.57 -12.58
CA ARG A 388 33.19 27.98 -12.70
C ARG A 388 34.06 28.97 -11.94
N LYS A 389 34.76 28.51 -10.90
CA LYS A 389 35.57 29.35 -10.01
C LYS A 389 37.07 29.23 -10.25
N SER A 390 37.52 28.11 -10.80
CA SER A 390 38.92 27.86 -11.12
C SER A 390 39.28 28.39 -12.50
N ASN A 391 40.43 29.04 -12.66
CA ASN A 391 41.03 29.33 -13.97
C ASN A 391 41.78 28.11 -14.54
N THR A 392 41.40 26.89 -14.15
CA THR A 392 42.07 25.66 -14.58
C THR A 392 41.74 25.36 -16.03
N PRO A 393 42.74 25.10 -16.90
CA PRO A 393 42.49 24.69 -18.28
C PRO A 393 41.60 23.44 -18.37
N VAL A 394 40.53 23.54 -19.18
CA VAL A 394 39.46 22.52 -19.26
C VAL A 394 40.00 21.18 -19.76
N ASP A 395 40.99 21.18 -20.65
CA ASP A 395 41.68 19.98 -21.18
C ASP A 395 42.27 19.07 -20.11
N LYS A 396 42.66 19.62 -18.95
CA LYS A 396 43.24 18.84 -17.83
C LYS A 396 42.22 18.24 -16.88
N VAL A 397 40.95 18.63 -16.99
CA VAL A 397 39.89 18.30 -16.03
C VAL A 397 38.56 17.94 -16.70
N GLN A 398 38.55 17.83 -18.02
CA GLN A 398 37.36 17.47 -18.78
C GLN A 398 36.99 16.03 -18.48
N LEU A 399 35.90 15.86 -17.74
CA LEU A 399 35.22 14.58 -17.61
C LEU A 399 34.38 14.32 -18.88
N ALA A 400 34.98 14.39 -20.07
CA ALA A 400 34.31 14.20 -21.36
C ALA A 400 33.60 12.84 -21.42
N ASP A 401 32.58 12.75 -22.30
CA ASP A 401 31.72 11.60 -22.55
C ASP A 401 32.53 10.30 -22.60
N ASP A 402 32.48 9.58 -21.49
CA ASP A 402 33.19 8.33 -21.32
C ASP A 402 32.16 7.24 -21.54
N THR A 403 32.40 6.43 -22.57
CA THR A 403 31.59 5.25 -22.91
C THR A 403 31.51 4.24 -21.77
N GLU A 404 32.30 4.40 -20.71
CA GLU A 404 32.37 3.52 -19.54
C GLU A 404 31.50 3.94 -18.35
N ARG A 405 30.77 5.08 -18.39
CA ARG A 405 29.80 5.39 -17.31
C ARG A 405 28.67 4.36 -17.32
N GLN A 406 28.55 3.61 -16.23
CA GLN A 406 27.48 2.65 -16.05
C GLN A 406 26.40 3.19 -15.13
N SER A 407 25.14 2.98 -15.50
CA SER A 407 24.03 3.18 -14.58
C SER A 407 24.24 2.35 -13.31
N PRO A 408 23.83 2.83 -12.12
CA PRO A 408 23.80 2.03 -10.90
C PRO A 408 23.20 0.66 -11.15
N TYR A 409 23.77 -0.39 -10.58
CA TYR A 409 23.27 -1.74 -10.78
C TYR A 409 23.38 -2.62 -9.55
N ILE A 410 22.66 -3.74 -9.60
CA ILE A 410 22.70 -4.81 -8.60
C ILE A 410 22.97 -6.10 -9.37
N LEU A 411 24.05 -6.80 -9.02
CA LEU A 411 24.27 -8.17 -9.43
C LEU A 411 23.63 -9.09 -8.38
N THR A 412 22.80 -10.02 -8.83
CA THR A 412 22.29 -11.15 -8.06
C THR A 412 22.86 -12.43 -8.64
N VAL A 413 23.42 -13.28 -7.78
CA VAL A 413 23.90 -14.60 -8.16
C VAL A 413 23.09 -15.65 -7.40
N ASN A 414 22.53 -16.61 -8.12
CA ASN A 414 21.69 -17.69 -7.57
C ASN A 414 22.33 -19.05 -7.87
N THR A 415 22.49 -19.89 -6.87
CA THR A 415 22.92 -21.29 -7.06
C THR A 415 21.72 -22.20 -7.32
N ASP A 416 21.87 -23.21 -8.17
CA ASP A 416 20.78 -24.14 -8.52
C ASP A 416 20.79 -25.49 -7.77
N ARG A 417 21.82 -25.75 -6.96
CA ARG A 417 22.00 -26.94 -6.11
C ARG A 417 22.52 -26.54 -4.73
N TYR A 418 22.40 -27.43 -3.75
CA TYR A 418 22.99 -27.24 -2.43
C TYR A 418 24.49 -27.48 -2.44
N TYR A 419 25.20 -26.83 -1.52
CA TYR A 419 26.59 -27.16 -1.23
C TYR A 419 26.69 -28.53 -0.55
N PRO A 420 27.70 -29.38 -0.83
CA PRO A 420 28.82 -29.18 -1.76
C PRO A 420 28.64 -29.88 -3.13
N ASP A 421 27.43 -29.93 -3.69
CA ASP A 421 27.20 -30.58 -5.01
C ASP A 421 28.14 -29.98 -6.07
N GLU A 422 29.06 -30.79 -6.61
CA GLU A 422 30.03 -30.36 -7.62
C GLU A 422 29.37 -29.93 -8.94
N GLN A 423 28.11 -30.31 -9.17
CA GLN A 423 27.31 -29.89 -10.32
C GLN A 423 26.61 -28.54 -10.11
N GLN A 424 26.78 -27.90 -8.95
CA GLN A 424 26.17 -26.60 -8.66
C GLN A 424 26.62 -25.55 -9.68
N GLN A 425 25.65 -24.87 -10.29
CA GLN A 425 25.85 -23.75 -11.20
C GLN A 425 25.44 -22.43 -10.54
N GLN A 426 26.10 -21.34 -10.96
CA GLN A 426 25.78 -19.97 -10.54
C GLN A 426 25.10 -19.20 -11.68
N ARG A 427 23.81 -18.91 -11.52
CA ARG A 427 23.02 -18.07 -12.43
C ARG A 427 23.23 -16.61 -12.06
N GLN A 428 23.64 -15.78 -13.02
CA GLN A 428 24.00 -14.38 -12.76
C GLN A 428 23.01 -13.44 -13.45
N GLN A 429 22.52 -12.46 -12.70
CA GLN A 429 21.57 -11.44 -13.16
C GLN A 429 22.04 -10.04 -12.74
N ILE A 430 22.13 -9.10 -13.68
CA ILE A 430 22.42 -7.70 -13.39
C ILE A 430 21.19 -6.86 -13.71
N ASN A 431 20.66 -6.14 -12.72
CA ASN A 431 19.62 -5.14 -12.91
C ASN A 431 20.24 -3.73 -12.87
N PHE A 432 20.08 -2.98 -13.95
CA PHE A 432 20.51 -1.58 -14.05
C PHE A 432 19.37 -0.64 -13.68
N ILE A 433 19.68 0.40 -12.92
CA ILE A 433 18.74 1.31 -12.29
C ILE A 433 19.12 2.76 -12.64
N ASP A 434 18.16 3.63 -12.90
CA ASP A 434 18.41 5.05 -13.15
C ASP A 434 18.49 5.89 -11.85
N GLY A 435 18.76 7.19 -12.01
CA GLY A 435 18.84 8.13 -10.87
C GLY A 435 17.51 8.37 -10.14
N ALA A 436 16.39 7.86 -10.65
CA ALA A 436 15.07 7.91 -10.00
C ALA A 436 14.69 6.56 -9.36
N GLY A 437 15.58 5.57 -9.37
CA GLY A 437 15.32 4.25 -8.81
C GLY A 437 14.53 3.31 -9.73
N ARG A 438 14.35 3.67 -11.01
CA ARG A 438 13.60 2.84 -11.97
C ARG A 438 14.52 1.82 -12.61
N SER A 439 14.04 0.58 -12.74
CA SER A 439 14.70 -0.46 -13.52
C SER A 439 14.79 -0.04 -14.98
N LEU A 440 16.00 -0.01 -15.53
CA LEU A 440 16.29 0.30 -16.94
C LEU A 440 16.30 -0.96 -17.79
N GLN A 441 17.07 -1.96 -17.36
CA GLN A 441 17.22 -3.22 -18.06
C GLN A 441 17.73 -4.31 -17.13
N THR A 442 17.52 -5.56 -17.52
CA THR A 442 18.06 -6.74 -16.83
C THR A 442 18.89 -7.56 -17.80
N ALA A 443 20.14 -7.85 -17.44
CA ALA A 443 21.01 -8.78 -18.16
C ALA A 443 21.07 -10.11 -17.42
N LEU A 444 20.92 -11.21 -18.15
CA LEU A 444 20.99 -12.57 -17.61
C LEU A 444 22.13 -13.32 -18.29
N ARG A 445 22.94 -14.03 -17.50
CA ARG A 445 23.94 -14.95 -18.04
C ARG A 445 23.25 -16.27 -18.38
N ASP A 446 23.17 -16.58 -19.68
CA ASP A 446 22.71 -17.89 -20.13
C ASP A 446 23.82 -18.93 -19.88
N THR A 447 23.52 -19.94 -19.07
CA THR A 447 24.46 -21.03 -18.75
C THR A 447 24.27 -22.27 -19.62
N ARG A 448 23.49 -22.18 -20.71
CA ARG A 448 23.45 -23.27 -21.71
C ARG A 448 24.67 -23.23 -22.62
N TRP A 449 25.77 -23.92 -22.28
CA TRP A 449 26.67 -24.62 -23.21
C TRP A 449 27.44 -25.71 -22.50
#